data_AF-A0A0Q9L615-F1
#
_entry.id   AF-A0A0Q9L615-F1
#
_cell.length_a   1.000
_cell.length_b   1.000
_cell.length_c   1.000
_cell.angle_alpha   90.00
_cell.angle_beta   90.00
_cell.angle_gamma   90.00
#
_symmetry.space_group_name_H-M   'P 1'
#
loop_
_entity.id
_entity.type
_entity.pdbx_description
1 polymer ?
#
loop_
_entity_poly.entity_id
_entity_poly.type
_entity_poly.pdbx_seq_one_letter_code
_entity_poly.pdbx_strand_id
1 'polypeptide(L)'
;MGEKRGKLLVIGFGPGAFEHITERARNAIQESEVVIGYNTYVDLIRDLLTGQEIVRTGMTEEVSRAQEAVRQAEMGKKVAVISSGDAGVYGMAGLVYEVLIGKGWKSATGVEIEVIPGISAINSCASLLGAPVMHDACTISLSDHLTPWTIIAKRVEAAASADFVIALYNPRSGRRTRQIVESQRILLKYRSPDTPVGLVKSAYRDRQQVEITTLSRMLDHDIGMLTTVIIGNSTTFLYDGQMITPRGYQRKYTLDTAEQSLRPHQRLQTAAEPWSLNAMEDDLESEEEETTYEDGLDTDASGDGSGASLSDDAALPISQSEDSKPEHPSVLALEALKMLEAKGIISGGYLGSAANPDTARKKEILIFEVGVAPGIANKKYTARQMTLLAQIAGDEGEMEYTPHHQIILRVPTDAPEEIVAKLKAEQLLVSPIGDVSQIKACDFCNLEKDESIPVAEDIHRAIGGLRTPKEIKIGFNGCGMACYGAALEDIGIVFRRGAYDLFLGGKTIGRNAHPAQLVAEGIPGDRIVATVESIFQQYVEKAHPNERFHKFFKRKGEVLGYKYREQAQPVEVDPLCGD
;
A
#
# COMPACT_ATOMS: atom_id res chain seq x y z
N MET A 1 -29.47 28.26 -17.01
CA MET A 1 -28.91 28.37 -15.64
C MET A 1 -28.61 26.95 -15.20
N GLY A 2 -27.35 26.58 -14.97
CA GLY A 2 -27.04 25.25 -14.44
C GLY A 2 -27.61 25.15 -13.02
N GLU A 3 -28.39 24.11 -12.74
CA GLU A 3 -28.90 23.84 -11.39
C GLU A 3 -27.71 23.77 -10.43
N LYS A 4 -27.73 24.61 -9.39
CA LYS A 4 -26.72 24.59 -8.32
C LYS A 4 -26.84 23.24 -7.61
N ARG A 5 -25.95 22.29 -7.94
CA ARG A 5 -25.89 20.99 -7.27
C ARG A 5 -25.42 21.20 -5.83
N GLY A 6 -26.16 20.63 -4.87
CA GLY A 6 -25.79 20.69 -3.46
C GLY A 6 -24.72 19.67 -3.10
N LYS A 7 -24.21 19.77 -1.87
CA LYS A 7 -23.08 18.97 -1.39
C LYS A 7 -23.26 18.59 0.08
N LEU A 8 -22.99 17.33 0.41
CA LEU A 8 -22.91 16.80 1.76
C LEU A 8 -21.45 16.74 2.20
N LEU A 9 -21.11 17.54 3.19
CA LEU A 9 -19.82 17.55 3.86
C LEU A 9 -20.00 16.79 5.19
N VAL A 10 -19.56 15.54 5.25
CA VAL A 10 -19.70 14.70 6.44
C VAL A 10 -18.42 14.79 7.26
N ILE A 11 -18.46 15.52 8.37
CA ILE A 11 -17.26 16.08 9.02
C ILE A 11 -17.00 15.38 10.35
N GLY A 12 -15.84 14.74 10.47
CA GLY A 12 -15.23 14.42 11.76
C GLY A 12 -14.45 15.64 12.27
N PHE A 13 -14.88 16.27 13.35
CA PHE A 13 -14.18 17.45 13.89
C PHE A 13 -13.14 17.09 14.97
N GLY A 14 -12.90 15.79 15.22
CA GLY A 14 -11.93 15.37 16.24
C GLY A 14 -12.47 15.47 17.68
N PRO A 15 -11.59 15.57 18.70
CA PRO A 15 -11.99 15.51 20.09
C PRO A 15 -12.78 16.75 20.56
N GLY A 16 -12.78 17.86 19.83
CA GLY A 16 -13.58 19.05 20.13
C GLY A 16 -12.78 20.26 20.65
N ALA A 17 -11.50 20.09 20.97
CA ALA A 17 -10.59 21.23 21.10
C ALA A 17 -10.22 21.79 19.71
N PHE A 18 -10.18 23.12 19.60
CA PHE A 18 -9.93 23.83 18.35
C PHE A 18 -8.62 23.41 17.65
N GLU A 19 -7.55 23.19 18.41
CA GLU A 19 -6.23 22.79 17.91
C GLU A 19 -6.20 21.39 17.29
N HIS A 20 -7.14 20.53 17.68
CA HIS A 20 -7.25 19.15 17.20
C HIS A 20 -8.30 18.98 16.10
N ILE A 21 -8.89 20.07 15.61
CA ILE A 21 -9.73 20.07 14.42
C ILE A 21 -8.81 20.16 13.20
N THR A 22 -9.00 19.30 12.20
CA THR A 22 -8.22 19.38 10.96
C THR A 22 -8.56 20.65 10.19
N GLU A 23 -7.60 21.15 9.41
CA GLU A 23 -7.84 22.34 8.57
C GLU A 23 -8.99 22.11 7.58
N ARG A 24 -9.07 20.92 6.97
CA ARG A 24 -10.17 20.58 6.06
C ARG A 24 -11.53 20.62 6.76
N ALA A 25 -11.63 20.13 8.00
CA ALA A 25 -12.87 20.17 8.78
C ALA A 25 -13.30 21.62 9.09
N ARG A 26 -12.36 22.50 9.47
CA ARG A 26 -12.65 23.93 9.69
C ARG A 26 -13.17 24.59 8.41
N ASN A 27 -12.47 24.40 7.30
CA ASN A 27 -12.83 24.98 6.01
C ASN A 27 -14.21 24.47 5.54
N ALA A 28 -14.50 23.19 5.77
CA ALA A 28 -15.80 22.58 5.42
C ALA A 28 -16.97 23.15 6.23
N ILE A 29 -16.78 23.39 7.53
CA ILE A 29 -17.79 24.06 8.37
C ILE A 29 -18.02 25.49 7.86
N GLN A 30 -16.96 26.22 7.54
CA GLN A 30 -17.04 27.61 7.09
C GLN A 30 -17.71 27.76 5.70
N GLU A 31 -17.46 26.85 4.76
CA GLU A 31 -18.07 26.90 3.43
C GLU A 31 -19.52 26.39 3.38
N SER A 32 -20.02 25.80 4.47
CA SER A 32 -21.35 25.23 4.54
C SER A 32 -22.42 26.30 4.73
N GLU A 33 -23.57 26.11 4.08
CA GLU A 33 -24.76 26.96 4.24
C GLU A 33 -25.60 26.48 5.44
N VAL A 34 -25.62 25.17 5.70
CA VAL A 34 -26.34 24.52 6.80
C VAL A 34 -25.39 23.64 7.59
N VAL A 35 -25.45 23.71 8.92
CA VAL A 35 -24.73 22.82 9.84
C VAL A 35 -25.75 22.00 10.62
N ILE A 36 -25.63 20.67 10.52
CA ILE A 36 -26.53 19.71 11.14
C ILE A 36 -25.76 18.82 12.10
N GLY A 37 -26.19 18.79 13.36
CA GLY A 37 -25.50 18.04 14.40
C GLY A 37 -26.33 17.84 15.66
N TYR A 38 -25.77 17.03 16.56
CA TYR A 38 -26.26 16.92 17.93
C TYR A 38 -25.97 18.20 18.71
N ASN A 39 -26.87 18.61 19.61
CA ASN A 39 -26.75 19.82 20.43
C ASN A 39 -25.35 20.05 21.01
N THR A 40 -24.77 19.05 21.69
CA THR A 40 -23.47 19.22 22.34
C THR A 40 -22.33 19.35 21.34
N TYR A 41 -22.46 18.81 20.13
CA TYR A 41 -21.42 18.91 19.09
C TYR A 41 -21.44 20.29 18.44
N VAL A 42 -22.64 20.82 18.19
CA VAL A 42 -22.81 22.20 17.72
C VAL A 42 -22.21 23.18 18.72
N ASP A 43 -22.39 22.94 20.02
CA ASP A 43 -21.81 23.80 21.06
C ASP A 43 -20.28 23.76 21.08
N LEU A 44 -19.65 22.61 20.78
CA LEU A 44 -18.18 22.47 20.72
C LEU A 44 -17.56 23.22 19.54
N ILE A 45 -18.28 23.36 18.43
CA ILE A 45 -17.78 24.07 17.24
C ILE A 45 -18.31 25.49 17.13
N ARG A 46 -18.94 26.03 18.19
CA ARG A 46 -19.65 27.31 18.15
C ARG A 46 -18.79 28.46 17.62
N ASP A 47 -17.52 28.48 18.00
CA ASP A 47 -16.56 29.53 17.58
C ASP A 47 -16.18 29.45 16.09
N LEU A 48 -16.51 28.35 15.41
CA LEU A 48 -16.34 28.17 13.97
C LEU A 48 -17.57 28.60 13.16
N LEU A 49 -18.69 28.89 13.82
CA LEU A 49 -19.95 29.24 13.17
C LEU A 49 -20.04 30.76 13.01
N THR A 50 -20.23 31.23 11.77
CA THR A 50 -20.20 32.65 11.41
C THR A 50 -21.51 33.16 10.81
N GLY A 51 -22.47 32.28 10.52
CA GLY A 51 -23.78 32.65 9.97
C GLY A 51 -24.60 31.51 9.35
N GLN A 52 -24.16 30.27 9.51
CA GLN A 52 -24.82 29.09 8.94
C GLN A 52 -26.19 28.83 9.58
N GLU A 53 -27.13 28.27 8.80
CA GLU A 53 -28.38 27.72 9.34
C GLU A 53 -28.05 26.50 10.22
N ILE A 54 -28.48 26.50 11.48
CA ILE A 54 -28.15 25.42 12.42
C ILE A 54 -29.37 24.51 12.63
N VAL A 55 -29.27 23.25 12.20
CA VAL A 55 -30.26 22.22 12.49
C VAL A 55 -29.77 21.36 13.65
N ARG A 56 -30.43 21.53 14.80
CA ARG A 56 -30.13 20.80 16.03
C ARG A 56 -31.08 19.62 16.19
N THR A 57 -30.55 18.46 16.54
CA THR A 57 -31.33 17.24 16.79
C THR A 57 -30.96 16.62 18.14
N GLY A 58 -31.85 15.76 18.66
CA GLY A 58 -31.57 14.94 19.83
C GLY A 58 -30.56 13.82 19.56
N MET A 59 -30.13 13.13 20.62
CA MET A 59 -29.15 12.03 20.53
C MET A 59 -29.71 10.76 19.88
N THR A 60 -31.03 10.52 19.93
CA THR A 60 -31.70 9.33 19.37
C THR A 60 -32.26 9.54 17.97
N GLU A 61 -31.92 10.67 17.34
CA GLU A 61 -32.55 11.16 16.12
C GLU A 61 -31.61 11.08 14.91
N GLU A 62 -30.63 10.19 14.95
CA GLU A 62 -29.57 10.04 13.94
C GLU A 62 -30.15 9.84 12.52
N VAL A 63 -31.20 9.01 12.38
CA VAL A 63 -31.86 8.78 11.08
C VAL A 63 -32.49 10.06 10.55
N SER A 64 -33.23 10.79 11.38
CA SER A 64 -33.84 12.07 10.98
C SER A 64 -32.80 13.11 10.60
N ARG A 65 -31.64 13.10 11.28
CA ARG A 65 -30.50 13.98 10.99
C ARG A 65 -29.94 13.70 9.58
N ALA A 66 -29.73 12.43 9.26
CA ALA A 66 -29.25 12.03 7.94
C ALA A 66 -30.27 12.35 6.84
N GLN A 67 -31.56 12.08 7.08
CA GLN A 67 -32.65 12.39 6.14
C GLN A 67 -32.75 13.89 5.86
N GLU A 68 -32.68 14.73 6.89
CA GLU A 68 -32.73 16.18 6.76
C GLU A 68 -31.50 16.73 6.03
N ALA A 69 -30.31 16.19 6.32
CA ALA A 69 -29.09 16.57 5.60
C ALA A 69 -29.20 16.28 4.10
N VAL A 70 -29.62 15.06 3.75
CA VAL A 70 -29.82 14.67 2.35
C VAL A 70 -30.85 15.56 1.67
N ARG A 71 -31.99 15.84 2.34
CA ARG A 71 -33.04 16.71 1.81
C ARG A 71 -32.54 18.13 1.51
N GLN A 72 -31.77 18.73 2.41
CA GLN A 72 -31.22 20.08 2.23
C GLN A 72 -30.18 20.12 1.12
N ALA A 73 -29.38 19.06 0.97
CA ALA A 73 -28.40 18.96 -0.11
C ALA A 73 -29.06 18.71 -1.48
N GLU A 74 -30.16 17.94 -1.54
CA GLU A 74 -31.00 17.81 -2.74
C GLU A 74 -31.61 19.15 -3.18
N MET A 75 -31.84 20.08 -2.24
CA MET A 75 -32.28 21.45 -2.51
C MET A 75 -31.15 22.38 -3.00
N GLY A 76 -29.94 21.85 -3.23
CA GLY A 76 -28.82 22.64 -3.78
C GLY A 76 -27.93 23.32 -2.73
N LYS A 77 -28.14 23.07 -1.43
CA LYS A 77 -27.33 23.65 -0.36
C LYS A 77 -26.05 22.85 -0.11
N LYS A 78 -25.00 23.53 0.37
CA LYS A 78 -23.85 22.89 1.04
C LYS A 78 -24.18 22.60 2.50
N VAL A 79 -24.16 21.33 2.89
CA VAL A 79 -24.62 20.86 4.20
C VAL A 79 -23.48 20.17 4.94
N ALA A 80 -23.08 20.72 6.08
CA ALA A 80 -22.17 20.08 7.02
C ALA A 80 -22.93 19.15 7.97
N VAL A 81 -22.62 17.86 7.95
CA VAL A 81 -23.09 16.86 8.91
C VAL A 81 -21.95 16.56 9.87
N ILE A 82 -22.02 17.10 11.09
CA ILE A 82 -20.89 17.04 12.03
C ILE A 82 -20.95 15.82 12.95
N SER A 83 -19.79 15.22 13.18
CA SER A 83 -19.54 14.09 14.09
C SER A 83 -18.32 14.38 14.97
N SER A 84 -18.43 14.08 16.27
CA SER A 84 -17.26 14.09 17.16
C SER A 84 -16.32 12.94 16.80
N GLY A 85 -15.02 13.17 16.92
CA GLY A 85 -14.01 12.21 16.49
C GLY A 85 -13.94 12.14 14.97
N ASP A 86 -13.99 10.93 14.43
CA ASP A 86 -14.08 10.69 12.99
C ASP A 86 -15.51 10.36 12.57
N ALA A 87 -15.95 10.82 11.40
CA ALA A 87 -17.32 10.59 10.96
C ALA A 87 -17.59 9.15 10.49
N GLY A 88 -16.55 8.39 10.15
CA GLY A 88 -16.62 6.97 9.81
C GLY A 88 -16.56 6.04 11.01
N VAL A 89 -16.06 6.50 12.16
CA VAL A 89 -15.93 5.67 13.38
C VAL A 89 -17.12 5.90 14.30
N TYR A 90 -18.14 5.04 14.19
CA TYR A 90 -19.40 5.16 14.95
C TYR A 90 -20.09 6.53 14.80
N GLY A 91 -19.86 7.21 13.66
CA GLY A 91 -20.37 8.53 13.33
C GLY A 91 -21.45 8.51 12.24
N MET A 92 -21.67 9.66 11.61
CA MET A 92 -22.76 9.86 10.66
C MET A 92 -22.51 9.35 9.24
N ALA A 93 -21.28 9.04 8.85
CA ALA A 93 -20.96 8.74 7.44
C ALA A 93 -21.72 7.52 6.90
N GLY A 94 -21.68 6.40 7.61
CA GLY A 94 -22.40 5.18 7.21
C GLY A 94 -23.90 5.42 7.04
N LEU A 95 -24.52 6.08 8.02
CA LEU A 95 -25.96 6.36 7.99
C LEU A 95 -26.36 7.33 6.87
N VAL A 96 -25.54 8.34 6.57
CA VAL A 96 -25.78 9.23 5.43
C VAL A 96 -25.76 8.45 4.11
N TYR A 97 -24.80 7.54 3.93
CA TYR A 97 -24.78 6.67 2.75
C TYR A 97 -25.99 5.74 2.69
N GLU A 98 -26.40 5.12 3.81
CA GLU A 98 -27.59 4.26 3.85
C GLU A 98 -28.86 5.02 3.43
N VAL A 99 -29.03 6.26 3.89
CA VAL A 99 -30.16 7.11 3.49
C VAL A 99 -30.10 7.48 2.00
N LEU A 100 -28.91 7.81 1.49
CA LEU A 100 -28.72 8.08 0.06
C LEU A 100 -29.05 6.86 -0.80
N ILE A 101 -28.54 5.68 -0.41
CA ILE A 101 -28.81 4.40 -1.11
C ILE A 101 -30.30 4.09 -1.08
N GLY A 102 -30.98 4.27 0.06
CA GLY A 102 -32.43 4.08 0.20
C GLY A 102 -33.26 4.99 -0.73
N LYS A 103 -32.70 6.12 -1.17
CA LYS A 103 -33.29 7.04 -2.15
C LYS A 103 -32.87 6.77 -3.60
N GLY A 104 -32.08 5.73 -3.87
CA GLY A 104 -31.59 5.41 -5.22
C GLY A 104 -30.49 6.35 -5.71
N TRP A 105 -29.73 6.97 -4.80
CA TRP A 105 -28.61 7.85 -5.13
C TRP A 105 -27.54 7.14 -5.98
N LYS A 106 -26.94 7.89 -6.91
CA LYS A 106 -25.77 7.48 -7.71
C LYS A 106 -24.72 8.57 -7.64
N SER A 107 -23.46 8.19 -7.46
CA SER A 107 -22.33 9.13 -7.37
C SER A 107 -22.20 10.07 -8.56
N ALA A 108 -22.51 9.62 -9.78
CA ALA A 108 -22.37 10.41 -11.00
C ALA A 108 -23.44 11.51 -11.19
N THR A 109 -24.65 11.30 -10.66
CA THR A 109 -25.82 12.15 -10.96
C THR A 109 -26.49 12.73 -9.73
N GLY A 110 -26.23 12.17 -8.54
CA GLY A 110 -26.81 12.61 -7.28
C GLY A 110 -26.03 13.74 -6.62
N VAL A 111 -26.40 14.03 -5.37
CA VAL A 111 -25.72 14.99 -4.49
C VAL A 111 -24.26 14.59 -4.31
N GLU A 112 -23.35 15.56 -4.39
CA GLU A 112 -21.93 15.33 -4.10
C GLU A 112 -21.75 15.04 -2.61
N ILE A 113 -20.95 14.04 -2.26
CA ILE A 113 -20.65 13.70 -0.86
C ILE A 113 -19.14 13.66 -0.64
N GLU A 114 -18.70 14.28 0.44
CA GLU A 114 -17.32 14.29 0.88
C GLU A 114 -17.26 13.93 2.36
N VAL A 115 -16.55 12.86 2.70
CA VAL A 115 -16.27 12.48 4.09
C VAL A 115 -14.94 13.09 4.49
N ILE A 116 -14.96 13.91 5.54
CA ILE A 116 -13.81 14.68 6.00
C ILE A 116 -13.31 14.04 7.31
N PRO A 117 -12.06 13.58 7.35
CA PRO A 117 -11.55 12.81 8.47
C PRO A 117 -11.31 13.70 9.69
N GLY A 118 -11.49 13.08 10.86
CA GLY A 118 -11.22 13.68 12.16
C GLY A 118 -10.41 12.75 13.07
N ILE A 119 -9.77 13.32 14.10
CA ILE A 119 -9.00 12.52 15.05
C ILE A 119 -9.98 11.75 15.95
N SER A 120 -10.05 10.43 15.78
CA SER A 120 -10.97 9.58 16.54
C SER A 120 -10.60 9.49 18.03
N ALA A 121 -11.52 9.00 18.85
CA ALA A 121 -11.35 8.96 20.31
C ALA A 121 -10.18 8.06 20.72
N ILE A 122 -9.93 6.96 20.00
CA ILE A 122 -8.79 6.06 20.25
C ILE A 122 -7.46 6.82 20.21
N ASN A 123 -7.22 7.62 19.17
CA ASN A 123 -5.98 8.39 19.03
C ASN A 123 -5.92 9.54 20.04
N SER A 124 -7.05 10.25 20.22
CA SER A 124 -7.15 11.37 21.16
C SER A 124 -6.92 10.95 22.62
N CYS A 125 -7.39 9.76 23.00
CA CYS A 125 -7.20 9.24 24.35
C CYS A 125 -5.81 8.61 24.50
N ALA A 126 -5.31 7.93 23.47
CA ALA A 126 -3.97 7.35 23.50
C ALA A 126 -2.87 8.41 23.70
N SER A 127 -2.97 9.57 23.05
CA SER A 127 -2.02 10.67 23.21
C SER A 127 -1.97 11.25 24.63
N LEU A 128 -3.04 11.08 25.41
CA LEU A 128 -3.11 11.48 26.82
C LEU A 128 -2.60 10.39 27.78
N LEU A 129 -2.41 9.16 27.30
CA LEU A 129 -2.00 8.01 28.08
C LEU A 129 -0.54 7.61 27.83
N GLY A 130 0.06 8.03 26.72
CA GLY A 130 1.42 7.64 26.30
C GLY A 130 1.41 7.07 24.88
N ALA A 131 1.79 5.80 24.74
CA ALA A 131 1.79 5.08 23.46
C ALA A 131 1.06 3.71 23.54
N PRO A 132 -0.21 3.67 24.01
CA PRO A 132 -0.90 2.40 24.22
C PRO A 132 -1.36 1.71 22.92
N VAL A 133 -1.44 2.42 21.78
CA VAL A 133 -1.97 1.92 20.49
C VAL A 133 -0.92 1.78 19.40
N MET A 134 0.34 1.58 19.79
CA MET A 134 1.48 1.45 18.87
C MET A 134 1.49 0.10 18.13
N HIS A 135 0.90 -0.94 18.71
CA HIS A 135 0.72 -2.25 18.11
C HIS A 135 -0.74 -2.42 17.61
N ASP A 136 -1.02 -3.56 17.00
CA ASP A 136 -2.34 -3.93 16.49
C ASP A 136 -3.44 -3.66 17.52
N ALA A 137 -4.44 -2.87 17.09
CA ALA A 137 -5.51 -2.40 17.96
C ALA A 137 -6.89 -2.59 17.31
N CYS A 138 -7.88 -2.86 18.15
CA CYS A 138 -9.29 -2.97 17.79
C CYS A 138 -10.10 -1.84 18.42
N THR A 139 -11.07 -1.29 17.68
CA THR A 139 -12.12 -0.43 18.25
C THR A 139 -13.41 -1.23 18.35
N ILE A 140 -14.05 -1.22 19.53
CA ILE A 140 -15.29 -1.96 19.76
C ILE A 140 -16.28 -1.05 20.50
N SER A 141 -17.44 -0.80 19.91
CA SER A 141 -18.56 -0.16 20.61
C SER A 141 -19.30 -1.17 21.49
N LEU A 142 -19.56 -0.80 22.75
CA LEU A 142 -20.43 -1.54 23.66
C LEU A 142 -21.89 -1.10 23.58
N SER A 143 -22.29 -0.42 22.51
CA SER A 143 -23.69 -0.08 22.23
C SER A 143 -24.40 -1.26 21.58
N ASP A 144 -25.31 -1.88 22.32
CA ASP A 144 -26.17 -2.96 21.84
C ASP A 144 -27.52 -2.45 21.28
N HIS A 145 -27.64 -1.15 21.04
CA HIS A 145 -28.87 -0.54 20.53
C HIS A 145 -29.25 -1.04 19.12
N LEU A 146 -28.26 -1.21 18.25
CA LEU A 146 -28.42 -1.68 16.87
C LEU A 146 -27.65 -2.99 16.59
N THR A 147 -26.85 -3.46 17.54
CA THR A 147 -26.03 -4.67 17.39
C THR A 147 -26.33 -5.63 18.53
N PRO A 148 -26.72 -6.89 18.25
CA PRO A 148 -26.95 -7.87 19.30
C PRO A 148 -25.72 -8.07 20.20
N TRP A 149 -25.94 -8.12 21.52
CA TRP A 149 -24.86 -8.30 22.50
C TRP A 149 -23.99 -9.53 22.21
N THR A 150 -24.57 -10.63 21.74
CA THR A 150 -23.84 -11.85 21.40
C THR A 150 -22.75 -11.62 20.36
N ILE A 151 -22.98 -10.72 19.40
CA ILE A 151 -21.99 -10.33 18.39
C ILE A 151 -20.91 -9.43 19.00
N ILE A 152 -21.28 -8.50 19.87
CA ILE A 152 -20.33 -7.63 20.58
C ILE A 152 -19.42 -8.48 21.47
N ALA A 153 -19.98 -9.38 22.27
CA ALA A 153 -19.24 -10.32 23.11
C ALA A 153 -18.26 -11.17 22.28
N LYS A 154 -18.70 -11.71 21.13
CA LYS A 154 -17.83 -12.43 20.20
C LYS A 154 -16.66 -11.57 19.71
N ARG A 155 -16.89 -10.28 19.38
CA ARG A 155 -15.82 -9.36 18.95
C ARG A 155 -14.82 -9.09 20.08
N VAL A 156 -15.31 -8.88 21.30
CA VAL A 156 -14.43 -8.68 22.47
C VAL A 156 -13.60 -9.93 22.74
N GLU A 157 -14.22 -11.12 22.70
CA GLU A 157 -13.54 -12.40 22.90
C GLU A 157 -12.50 -12.67 21.82
N ALA A 158 -12.81 -12.39 20.54
CA ALA A 158 -11.86 -12.55 19.44
C ALA A 158 -10.66 -11.57 19.55
N ALA A 159 -10.92 -10.30 19.88
CA ALA A 159 -9.84 -9.33 20.10
C ALA A 159 -8.98 -9.71 21.31
N ALA A 160 -9.59 -10.27 22.35
CA ALA A 160 -8.89 -10.80 23.51
C ALA A 160 -8.01 -12.00 23.12
N SER A 161 -8.56 -13.00 22.44
CA SER A 161 -7.83 -14.22 22.07
C SER A 161 -6.66 -13.94 21.12
N ALA A 162 -6.78 -12.94 20.24
CA ALA A 162 -5.75 -12.58 19.26
C ALA A 162 -4.76 -11.50 19.74
N ASP A 163 -4.67 -11.28 21.06
CA ASP A 163 -3.73 -10.33 21.68
C ASP A 163 -3.79 -8.85 21.21
N PHE A 164 -4.94 -8.36 20.76
CA PHE A 164 -5.09 -6.95 20.36
C PHE A 164 -5.12 -6.02 21.58
N VAL A 165 -4.64 -4.79 21.39
CA VAL A 165 -5.02 -3.63 22.21
C VAL A 165 -6.48 -3.30 21.91
N ILE A 166 -7.29 -2.97 22.91
CA ILE A 166 -8.73 -2.77 22.72
C ILE A 166 -9.15 -1.38 23.20
N ALA A 167 -9.70 -0.57 22.29
CA ALA A 167 -10.37 0.69 22.60
C ALA A 167 -11.89 0.48 22.62
N LEU A 168 -12.50 0.56 23.81
CA LEU A 168 -13.94 0.44 23.98
C LEU A 168 -14.62 1.81 23.83
N TYR A 169 -15.55 1.87 22.89
CA TYR A 169 -16.42 3.02 22.64
C TYR A 169 -17.78 2.82 23.29
N ASN A 170 -18.42 3.93 23.64
CA ASN A 170 -19.73 3.95 24.29
C ASN A 170 -19.80 2.97 25.48
N PRO A 171 -18.80 2.92 26.38
CA PRO A 171 -18.61 1.80 27.31
C PRO A 171 -19.74 1.68 28.33
N ARG A 172 -20.35 2.80 28.72
CA ARG A 172 -21.46 2.84 29.69
C ARG A 172 -22.41 3.99 29.40
N SER A 173 -23.68 3.82 29.77
CA SER A 173 -24.69 4.90 29.80
C SER A 173 -25.67 4.65 30.95
N GLY A 174 -26.63 5.55 31.17
CA GLY A 174 -27.64 5.37 32.21
C GLY A 174 -28.46 4.07 32.08
N ARG A 175 -28.66 3.58 30.85
CA ARG A 175 -29.39 2.32 30.57
C ARG A 175 -28.45 1.12 30.35
N ARG A 176 -27.23 1.36 29.86
CA ARG A 176 -26.23 0.33 29.54
C ARG A 176 -25.13 0.31 30.60
N THR A 177 -25.31 -0.54 31.60
CA THR A 177 -24.39 -0.63 32.77
C THR A 177 -23.69 -1.98 32.87
N ARG A 178 -24.21 -3.04 32.23
CA ARG A 178 -23.69 -4.42 32.35
C ARG A 178 -22.61 -4.75 31.32
N GLN A 179 -22.66 -4.13 30.16
CA GLN A 179 -21.82 -4.45 29.01
C GLN A 179 -20.33 -4.35 29.36
N ILE A 180 -19.91 -3.27 30.02
CA ILE A 180 -18.53 -3.08 30.46
C ILE A 180 -18.07 -4.15 31.46
N VAL A 181 -18.96 -4.61 32.34
CA VAL A 181 -18.68 -5.66 33.34
C VAL A 181 -18.47 -7.00 32.65
N GLU A 182 -19.37 -7.35 31.72
CA GLU A 182 -19.25 -8.60 30.96
C GLU A 182 -18.02 -8.57 30.02
N SER A 183 -17.70 -7.42 29.43
CA SER A 183 -16.46 -7.25 28.64
C SER A 183 -15.21 -7.47 29.49
N GLN A 184 -15.13 -6.88 30.69
CA GLN A 184 -14.02 -7.13 31.63
C GLN A 184 -13.91 -8.63 31.95
N ARG A 185 -15.04 -9.29 32.24
CA ARG A 185 -15.08 -10.73 32.52
C ARG A 185 -14.55 -11.58 31.37
N ILE A 186 -14.91 -11.25 30.13
CA ILE A 186 -14.40 -11.93 28.93
C ILE A 186 -12.89 -11.74 28.83
N LEU A 187 -12.42 -10.50 28.97
CA LEU A 187 -10.99 -10.16 28.85
C LEU A 187 -10.12 -10.85 29.88
N LEU A 188 -10.59 -10.96 31.13
CA LEU A 188 -9.89 -11.66 32.22
C LEU A 188 -9.66 -13.16 31.96
N LYS A 189 -10.33 -13.76 30.97
CA LYS A 189 -10.03 -15.14 30.54
C LYS A 189 -8.72 -15.25 29.74
N TYR A 190 -8.29 -14.16 29.10
CA TYR A 190 -7.17 -14.14 28.13
C TYR A 190 -6.02 -13.20 28.53
N ARG A 191 -6.23 -12.36 29.55
CA ARG A 191 -5.29 -11.32 29.98
C ARG A 191 -5.05 -11.39 31.48
N SER A 192 -3.88 -10.90 31.89
CA SER A 192 -3.56 -10.74 33.31
C SER A 192 -4.53 -9.74 33.97
N PRO A 193 -4.97 -9.99 35.22
CA PRO A 193 -5.66 -9.00 36.04
C PRO A 193 -4.91 -7.66 36.17
N ASP A 194 -3.58 -7.67 36.00
CA ASP A 194 -2.69 -6.52 36.10
C ASP A 194 -2.46 -5.79 34.76
N THR A 195 -3.05 -6.28 33.66
CA THR A 195 -2.93 -5.64 32.34
C THR A 195 -3.33 -4.15 32.45
N PRO A 196 -2.49 -3.21 31.98
CA PRO A 196 -2.78 -1.79 32.09
C PRO A 196 -4.05 -1.38 31.33
N VAL A 197 -4.83 -0.48 31.94
CA VAL A 197 -6.05 0.10 31.37
C VAL A 197 -6.05 1.61 31.57
N GLY A 198 -6.25 2.35 30.49
CA GLY A 198 -6.47 3.80 30.52
C GLY A 198 -7.96 4.14 30.38
N LEU A 199 -8.48 5.00 31.25
CA LEU A 199 -9.82 5.55 31.20
C LEU A 199 -9.71 7.05 30.95
N VAL A 200 -10.15 7.50 29.76
CA VAL A 200 -10.07 8.91 29.39
C VAL A 200 -11.47 9.44 29.15
N LYS A 201 -11.86 10.41 29.97
CA LYS A 201 -13.16 11.06 29.91
C LYS A 201 -13.00 12.46 29.33
N SER A 202 -13.81 12.80 28.33
CA SER A 202 -13.84 14.13 27.71
C SER A 202 -12.46 14.63 27.24
N ALA A 203 -11.70 13.78 26.54
CA ALA A 203 -10.38 14.13 26.00
C ALA A 203 -10.41 15.48 25.27
N TYR A 204 -9.45 16.36 25.61
CA TYR A 204 -9.28 17.71 25.09
C TYR A 204 -10.52 18.60 25.23
N ARG A 205 -11.26 18.48 26.35
CA ARG A 205 -12.40 19.35 26.71
C ARG A 205 -12.28 19.77 28.18
N ASP A 206 -13.08 20.75 28.59
CA ASP A 206 -13.01 21.36 29.95
C ASP A 206 -13.07 20.37 31.12
N ARG A 207 -13.73 19.22 30.96
CA ARG A 207 -13.87 18.17 31.99
C ARG A 207 -13.01 16.94 31.71
N GLN A 208 -11.84 17.13 31.11
CA GLN A 208 -10.89 16.06 30.87
C GLN A 208 -10.49 15.37 32.17
N GLN A 209 -10.59 14.05 32.21
CA GLN A 209 -10.07 13.21 33.28
C GLN A 209 -9.34 12.03 32.68
N VAL A 210 -8.15 11.73 33.19
CA VAL A 210 -7.28 10.64 32.73
C VAL A 210 -6.95 9.79 33.93
N GLU A 211 -7.35 8.53 33.89
CA GLU A 211 -7.07 7.56 34.94
C GLU A 211 -6.35 6.36 34.33
N ILE A 212 -5.24 5.94 34.95
CA ILE A 212 -4.54 4.70 34.58
C ILE A 212 -4.71 3.72 35.73
N THR A 213 -5.17 2.52 35.40
CA THR A 213 -5.51 1.47 36.34
C THR A 213 -5.21 0.11 35.71
N THR A 214 -5.70 -0.98 36.30
CA THR A 214 -5.53 -2.34 35.78
C THR A 214 -6.84 -2.95 35.31
N LEU A 215 -6.76 -4.03 34.53
CA LEU A 215 -7.93 -4.73 34.03
C LEU A 215 -8.86 -5.21 35.15
N SER A 216 -8.32 -5.65 36.28
CA SER A 216 -9.12 -6.04 37.46
C SER A 216 -9.81 -4.86 38.14
N ARG A 217 -9.18 -3.69 38.16
CA ARG A 217 -9.64 -2.50 38.90
C ARG A 217 -10.38 -1.47 38.06
N MET A 218 -10.46 -1.64 36.75
CA MET A 218 -11.09 -0.64 35.86
C MET A 218 -12.53 -0.26 36.22
N LEU A 219 -13.28 -1.15 36.88
CA LEU A 219 -14.66 -0.90 37.30
C LEU A 219 -14.78 -0.09 38.60
N ASP A 220 -13.68 0.12 39.33
CA ASP A 220 -13.65 0.93 40.55
C ASP A 220 -13.70 2.44 40.24
N HIS A 221 -13.54 2.81 38.96
CA HIS A 221 -13.50 4.18 38.48
C HIS A 221 -14.79 4.58 37.75
N ASP A 222 -15.06 5.89 37.64
CA ASP A 222 -16.22 6.41 36.92
C ASP A 222 -16.07 6.23 35.40
N ILE A 223 -16.84 5.32 34.83
CA ILE A 223 -16.95 5.10 33.39
C ILE A 223 -18.30 5.62 32.92
N GLY A 224 -18.29 6.65 32.08
CA GLY A 224 -19.50 7.26 31.52
C GLY A 224 -19.60 7.17 30.00
N MET A 225 -20.59 7.85 29.44
CA MET A 225 -20.81 7.97 27.99
C MET A 225 -19.67 8.70 27.27
N LEU A 226 -19.01 9.63 27.96
CA LEU A 226 -17.90 10.44 27.42
C LEU A 226 -16.53 9.83 27.72
N THR A 227 -16.49 8.59 28.22
CA THR A 227 -15.27 7.86 28.54
C THR A 227 -14.91 6.93 27.39
N THR A 228 -13.66 6.91 26.98
CA THR A 228 -13.06 5.85 26.17
C THR A 228 -12.15 5.03 27.07
N VAL A 229 -12.27 3.71 26.98
CA VAL A 229 -11.44 2.76 27.73
C VAL A 229 -10.41 2.16 26.77
N ILE A 230 -9.13 2.28 27.07
CA ILE A 230 -8.05 1.62 26.32
C ILE A 230 -7.45 0.53 27.19
N ILE A 231 -7.57 -0.73 26.75
CA ILE A 231 -7.04 -1.91 27.44
C ILE A 231 -5.81 -2.39 26.68
N GLY A 232 -4.69 -2.52 27.38
CA GLY A 232 -3.44 -3.02 26.81
C GLY A 232 -3.53 -4.48 26.38
N ASN A 233 -2.55 -4.90 25.57
CA ASN A 233 -2.31 -6.31 25.28
C ASN A 233 -1.33 -6.94 26.28
N SER A 234 -0.92 -8.18 26.04
CA SER A 234 -0.01 -8.92 26.92
C SER A 234 1.36 -8.25 27.13
N THR A 235 1.80 -7.41 26.18
CA THR A 235 3.11 -6.73 26.22
C THR A 235 3.03 -5.29 26.74
N THR A 236 1.83 -4.79 27.03
CA THR A 236 1.64 -3.41 27.49
C THR A 236 2.09 -3.26 28.93
N PHE A 237 2.88 -2.23 29.22
CA PHE A 237 3.36 -1.92 30.57
C PHE A 237 3.21 -0.43 30.91
N LEU A 238 3.40 -0.13 32.20
CA LEU A 238 3.44 1.24 32.71
C LEU A 238 4.87 1.67 33.00
N TYR A 239 5.24 2.87 32.57
CA TYR A 239 6.51 3.50 32.90
C TYR A 239 6.31 4.99 33.12
N ASP A 240 6.71 5.48 34.29
CA ASP A 240 6.58 6.89 34.69
C ASP A 240 5.18 7.49 34.43
N GLY A 241 4.14 6.74 34.82
CA GLY A 241 2.74 7.15 34.60
C GLY A 241 2.28 7.11 33.15
N GLN A 242 3.08 6.58 32.22
CA GLN A 242 2.71 6.39 30.82
C GLN A 242 2.40 4.92 30.53
N MET A 243 1.36 4.70 29.74
CA MET A 243 0.97 3.40 29.21
C MET A 243 1.65 3.19 27.85
N ILE A 244 2.47 2.15 27.74
CA ILE A 244 3.33 1.88 26.59
C ILE A 244 3.06 0.47 26.08
N THR A 245 2.70 0.36 24.80
CA THR A 245 2.65 -0.91 24.09
C THR A 245 3.85 -0.96 23.14
N PRO A 246 4.83 -1.85 23.34
CA PRO A 246 5.98 -1.92 22.46
C PRO A 246 5.61 -2.31 21.04
N ARG A 247 6.29 -1.71 20.04
CA ARG A 247 6.23 -2.19 18.65
C ARG A 247 7.03 -3.48 18.41
N GLY A 248 7.91 -3.85 19.34
CA GLY A 248 8.80 -5.01 19.21
C GLY A 248 10.24 -4.67 18.77
N TYR A 249 10.64 -3.38 18.77
CA TYR A 249 12.01 -2.99 18.40
C TYR A 249 13.09 -3.72 19.20
N GLN A 250 12.88 -3.96 20.49
CA GLN A 250 13.85 -4.67 21.33
C GLN A 250 14.17 -6.10 20.87
N ARG A 251 13.33 -6.70 20.01
CA ARG A 251 13.63 -8.01 19.40
C ARG A 251 14.81 -7.94 18.42
N LYS A 252 15.11 -6.76 17.86
CA LYS A 252 16.16 -6.54 16.84
C LYS A 252 17.17 -5.44 17.20
N TYR A 253 16.83 -4.56 18.15
CA TYR A 253 17.57 -3.34 18.43
C TYR A 253 17.91 -3.21 19.92
N THR A 254 19.15 -2.79 20.18
CA THR A 254 19.59 -2.31 21.50
C THR A 254 19.34 -0.81 21.56
N LEU A 255 18.34 -0.38 22.35
CA LEU A 255 17.80 0.98 22.26
C LEU A 255 18.72 2.07 22.85
N ASP A 256 19.71 1.69 23.65
CA ASP A 256 20.63 2.58 24.36
C ASP A 256 21.99 2.77 23.66
N THR A 257 22.20 2.17 22.48
CA THR A 257 23.46 2.26 21.74
C THR A 257 23.29 2.72 20.30
N ALA A 258 24.21 3.57 19.82
CA ALA A 258 24.24 3.98 18.42
C ALA A 258 24.73 2.84 17.50
N GLU A 259 25.70 2.07 17.98
CA GLU A 259 26.17 0.86 17.32
C GLU A 259 25.31 -0.33 17.72
N GLN A 260 24.82 -1.06 16.73
CA GLN A 260 23.94 -2.21 16.90
C GLN A 260 24.73 -3.49 16.60
N SER A 261 24.49 -4.55 17.38
CA SER A 261 25.21 -5.82 17.26
C SER A 261 25.09 -6.46 15.87
N LEU A 262 23.93 -6.35 15.23
CA LEU A 262 23.67 -6.83 13.88
C LEU A 262 23.75 -5.69 12.86
N ARG A 263 24.43 -5.93 11.72
CA ARG A 263 24.42 -5.02 10.56
C ARG A 263 23.05 -5.02 9.88
N PRO A 264 22.66 -3.97 9.12
CA PRO A 264 21.32 -3.89 8.53
C PRO A 264 20.89 -5.12 7.71
N HIS A 265 21.77 -5.71 6.91
CA HIS A 265 21.45 -6.91 6.12
C HIS A 265 21.29 -8.18 6.97
N GLN A 266 21.99 -8.27 8.11
CA GLN A 266 21.88 -9.43 9.03
C GLN A 266 20.56 -9.41 9.81
N ARG A 267 20.01 -8.23 10.08
CA ARG A 267 18.72 -8.07 10.77
C ARG A 267 17.51 -8.55 9.95
N LEU A 268 17.69 -8.64 8.63
CA LEU A 268 16.65 -9.04 7.67
C LEU A 268 16.74 -10.52 7.30
N GLN A 269 17.69 -11.26 7.88
CA GLN A 269 17.80 -12.71 7.69
C GLN A 269 16.78 -13.43 8.56
N THR A 270 16.25 -14.56 8.09
CA THR A 270 15.24 -15.37 8.79
C THR A 270 15.71 -15.79 10.19
N ALA A 271 16.99 -16.12 10.37
CA ALA A 271 17.59 -16.42 11.67
C ALA A 271 17.49 -15.27 12.70
N ALA A 272 17.45 -14.02 12.25
CA ALA A 272 17.26 -12.84 13.12
C ALA A 272 15.78 -12.43 13.26
N GLU A 273 14.89 -13.11 12.54
CA GLU A 273 13.44 -12.91 12.53
C GLU A 273 12.68 -14.25 12.60
N PRO A 274 12.90 -15.09 13.63
CA PRO A 274 12.29 -16.43 13.71
C PRO A 274 10.76 -16.39 13.78
N TRP A 275 10.17 -15.24 14.07
CA TRP A 275 8.71 -15.01 14.04
C TRP A 275 8.18 -14.57 12.66
N SER A 276 9.04 -14.43 11.65
CA SER A 276 8.64 -14.05 10.30
C SER A 276 8.06 -15.25 9.55
N LEU A 277 7.15 -14.98 8.61
CA LEU A 277 6.55 -16.02 7.77
C LEU A 277 7.62 -16.87 7.07
N ASN A 278 8.63 -16.21 6.49
CA ASN A 278 9.72 -16.88 5.78
C ASN A 278 10.51 -17.83 6.69
N ALA A 279 10.77 -17.45 7.95
CA ALA A 279 11.47 -18.34 8.89
C ALA A 279 10.63 -19.58 9.24
N MET A 280 9.30 -19.42 9.33
CA MET A 280 8.40 -20.54 9.59
C MET A 280 8.26 -21.47 8.37
N GLU A 281 8.37 -20.93 7.15
CA GLU A 281 8.42 -21.73 5.92
C GLU A 281 9.75 -22.50 5.81
N ASP A 282 10.89 -21.86 6.12
CA ASP A 282 12.21 -22.51 6.18
C ASP A 282 12.22 -23.68 7.19
N ASP A 283 11.61 -23.51 8.37
CA ASP A 283 11.53 -24.56 9.41
C ASP A 283 10.68 -25.75 8.93
N LEU A 284 9.54 -25.50 8.25
CA LEU A 284 8.68 -26.55 7.72
C LEU A 284 9.32 -27.34 6.58
N GLU A 285 10.07 -26.68 5.69
CA GLU A 285 10.84 -27.35 4.63
C GLU A 285 11.97 -28.21 5.22
N SER A 286 12.60 -27.76 6.32
CA SER A 286 13.66 -28.52 7.00
C SER A 286 13.16 -29.76 7.76
N GLU A 287 11.97 -29.71 8.36
CA GLU A 287 11.34 -30.87 9.02
C GLU A 287 10.88 -31.95 8.00
N GLU A 288 10.50 -31.55 6.78
CA GLU A 288 10.20 -32.47 5.68
C GLU A 288 11.47 -33.15 5.11
N GLU A 289 12.63 -32.47 5.13
CA GLU A 289 13.92 -33.04 4.71
C GLU A 289 14.54 -33.98 5.77
N GLU A 290 14.40 -33.71 7.07
CA GLU A 290 14.94 -34.59 8.13
C GLU A 290 14.21 -35.95 8.21
N THR A 291 12.96 -36.04 7.76
CA THR A 291 12.19 -37.30 7.79
C THR A 291 12.49 -38.27 6.63
N THR A 292 13.41 -37.93 5.71
CA THR A 292 13.73 -38.76 4.54
C THR A 292 15.04 -39.56 4.61
N TYR A 293 15.81 -39.50 5.71
CA TYR A 293 17.08 -40.25 5.81
C TYR A 293 17.39 -40.81 7.22
N GLU A 294 16.63 -41.80 7.68
CA GLU A 294 17.14 -42.82 8.61
C GLU A 294 16.59 -44.21 8.23
N ASP A 295 17.32 -44.93 7.38
CA ASP A 295 17.19 -46.38 7.24
C ASP A 295 18.60 -46.98 7.35
N GLY A 296 18.82 -47.81 8.38
CA GLY A 296 20.05 -48.60 8.49
C GLY A 296 20.53 -48.95 9.89
N LEU A 297 20.03 -50.08 10.39
CA LEU A 297 20.74 -51.12 11.15
C LEU A 297 21.26 -50.78 12.56
N ASP A 298 20.62 -51.36 13.59
CA ASP A 298 21.37 -52.25 14.50
C ASP A 298 20.48 -53.25 15.26
N THR A 299 21.16 -54.24 15.82
CA THR A 299 20.73 -55.61 16.12
C THR A 299 20.34 -55.85 17.59
N ASP A 300 19.50 -56.88 17.77
CA ASP A 300 19.41 -57.83 18.90
C ASP A 300 19.01 -57.41 20.34
N ALA A 301 17.94 -58.10 20.78
CA ALA A 301 17.81 -58.89 22.01
C ALA A 301 17.19 -58.30 23.31
N SER A 302 16.00 -58.87 23.61
CA SER A 302 15.61 -59.58 24.87
C SER A 302 14.70 -58.91 25.92
N GLY A 303 13.68 -59.68 26.34
CA GLY A 303 12.95 -59.58 27.63
C GLY A 303 11.55 -58.96 27.54
N ASP A 304 10.46 -59.66 27.17
CA ASP A 304 9.73 -60.76 27.81
C ASP A 304 8.70 -60.36 28.90
N GLY A 305 7.47 -60.83 28.68
CA GLY A 305 6.35 -61.02 29.63
C GLY A 305 5.50 -59.80 30.00
N SER A 306 4.16 -59.84 30.08
CA SER A 306 3.09 -60.83 29.83
C SER A 306 1.78 -60.17 30.29
N GLY A 307 0.62 -60.46 29.68
CA GLY A 307 -0.66 -60.10 30.30
C GLY A 307 -1.94 -60.03 29.43
N ALA A 308 -2.48 -61.21 29.07
CA ALA A 308 -3.91 -61.55 28.98
C ALA A 308 -4.87 -60.91 27.92
N SER A 309 -4.98 -61.55 26.75
CA SER A 309 -6.12 -62.38 26.23
C SER A 309 -7.50 -62.28 26.96
N LEU A 310 -8.74 -62.30 26.41
CA LEU A 310 -9.43 -62.89 25.22
C LEU A 310 -10.81 -62.17 25.08
N SER A 311 -11.28 -61.79 23.87
CA SER A 311 -12.24 -62.49 22.97
C SER A 311 -13.68 -62.61 23.53
N ASP A 312 -14.79 -62.47 22.80
CA ASP A 312 -15.11 -62.56 21.37
C ASP A 312 -16.37 -61.72 21.07
N ASP A 313 -16.51 -61.22 19.83
CA ASP A 313 -17.78 -61.42 19.11
C ASP A 313 -17.63 -61.21 17.59
N ALA A 314 -17.98 -62.28 16.87
CA ALA A 314 -18.57 -62.40 15.53
C ALA A 314 -17.92 -61.71 14.30
N ALA A 315 -17.26 -62.55 13.50
CA ALA A 315 -16.85 -62.37 12.10
C ALA A 315 -18.05 -62.20 11.14
N LEU A 316 -17.90 -61.55 9.98
CA LEU A 316 -17.46 -62.13 8.70
C LEU A 316 -17.36 -61.04 7.58
N PRO A 317 -16.70 -61.30 6.43
CA PRO A 317 -15.49 -60.58 5.97
C PRO A 317 -15.70 -59.79 4.67
N ILE A 318 -14.70 -59.05 4.20
CA ILE A 318 -14.31 -58.96 2.77
C ILE A 318 -12.89 -58.35 2.62
N SER A 319 -12.16 -58.98 1.69
CA SER A 319 -10.81 -58.81 1.12
C SER A 319 -9.98 -57.55 1.37
N GLN A 320 -8.70 -57.81 1.62
CA GLN A 320 -7.55 -56.92 1.47
C GLN A 320 -7.50 -56.24 0.08
N SER A 321 -7.19 -54.95 0.07
CA SER A 321 -6.42 -54.30 -1.00
C SER A 321 -5.48 -53.26 -0.36
N GLU A 322 -4.20 -53.62 -0.38
CA GLU A 322 -2.96 -52.83 -0.39
C GLU A 322 -2.97 -51.37 0.12
N ASP A 323 -2.05 -51.14 1.07
CA ASP A 323 -1.55 -49.85 1.53
C ASP A 323 -1.19 -48.92 0.35
N SER A 324 -1.79 -47.72 0.31
CA SER A 324 -1.26 -46.60 -0.47
C SER A 324 -0.93 -45.42 0.45
N LYS A 325 0.30 -44.92 0.30
CA LYS A 325 0.84 -43.72 0.96
C LYS A 325 -0.09 -42.51 0.76
N PRO A 326 -0.09 -41.52 1.68
CA PRO A 326 -0.86 -40.29 1.49
C PRO A 326 -0.38 -39.57 0.24
N GLU A 327 -1.28 -39.40 -0.73
CA GLU A 327 -0.94 -38.75 -2.00
C GLU A 327 -0.73 -37.25 -1.81
N HIS A 328 0.31 -36.73 -2.48
CA HIS A 328 0.73 -35.34 -2.46
C HIS A 328 -0.46 -34.40 -2.78
N PRO A 329 -0.61 -33.23 -2.13
CA PRO A 329 -1.78 -32.34 -2.27
C PRO A 329 -2.13 -31.96 -3.72
N SER A 330 -1.14 -31.94 -4.61
CA SER A 330 -1.33 -31.70 -6.05
C SER A 330 -2.12 -32.81 -6.76
N VAL A 331 -2.01 -34.06 -6.32
CA VAL A 331 -2.72 -35.21 -6.90
C VAL A 331 -4.20 -35.16 -6.51
N LEU A 332 -4.48 -34.89 -5.23
CA LEU A 332 -5.84 -34.66 -4.72
C LEU A 332 -6.51 -33.46 -5.39
N ALA A 333 -5.75 -32.39 -5.66
CA ALA A 333 -6.24 -31.23 -6.41
C ALA A 333 -6.57 -31.57 -7.87
N LEU A 334 -5.75 -32.39 -8.52
CA LEU A 334 -5.98 -32.87 -9.89
C LEU A 334 -7.17 -33.84 -9.99
N GLU A 335 -7.40 -34.69 -8.98
CA GLU A 335 -8.60 -35.52 -8.90
C GLU A 335 -9.86 -34.70 -8.67
N ALA A 336 -9.82 -33.71 -7.77
CA ALA A 336 -10.93 -32.79 -7.55
C ALA A 336 -11.29 -32.03 -8.83
N LEU A 337 -10.29 -31.59 -9.61
CA LEU A 337 -10.47 -30.97 -10.93
C LEU A 337 -11.15 -31.94 -11.92
N LYS A 338 -10.70 -33.19 -12.02
CA LYS A 338 -11.34 -34.22 -12.87
C LYS A 338 -12.79 -34.49 -12.47
N MET A 339 -13.10 -34.50 -11.17
CA MET A 339 -14.47 -34.70 -10.70
C MET A 339 -15.38 -33.51 -11.02
N LEU A 340 -14.84 -32.29 -11.02
CA LEU A 340 -15.56 -31.07 -11.39
C LEU A 340 -15.78 -30.98 -12.91
N GLU A 341 -14.82 -31.43 -13.73
CA GLU A 341 -14.98 -31.58 -15.18
C GLU A 341 -16.02 -32.66 -15.52
N ALA A 342 -16.00 -33.81 -14.84
CA ALA A 342 -16.99 -34.88 -15.04
C ALA A 342 -18.42 -34.46 -14.65
N LYS A 343 -18.56 -33.50 -13.73
CA LYS A 343 -19.84 -32.88 -13.35
C LYS A 343 -20.24 -31.71 -14.25
N GLY A 344 -19.44 -31.37 -15.26
CA GLY A 344 -19.72 -30.27 -16.19
C GLY A 344 -19.71 -28.88 -15.54
N ILE A 345 -19.09 -28.73 -14.37
CA ILE A 345 -19.02 -27.47 -13.62
C ILE A 345 -17.95 -26.54 -14.22
N ILE A 346 -16.92 -27.14 -14.83
CA ILE A 346 -15.83 -26.47 -15.53
C ILE A 346 -15.65 -27.12 -16.90
N SER A 347 -15.44 -26.31 -17.94
CA SER A 347 -15.30 -26.76 -19.33
C SER A 347 -14.00 -26.26 -19.95
N GLY A 348 -12.97 -27.12 -19.95
CA GLY A 348 -11.74 -27.05 -20.76
C GLY A 348 -10.62 -26.17 -20.19
N GLY A 349 -9.34 -26.56 -20.18
CA GLY A 349 -8.64 -27.75 -20.67
C GLY A 349 -7.21 -27.36 -21.08
N TYR A 350 -6.19 -27.84 -20.36
CA TYR A 350 -4.78 -27.81 -20.81
C TYR A 350 -4.48 -29.01 -21.73
N LEU A 351 -3.59 -28.78 -22.69
CA LEU A 351 -3.37 -29.50 -23.95
C LEU A 351 -3.04 -31.00 -23.87
N GLY A 352 -3.59 -31.76 -24.85
CA GLY A 352 -3.13 -33.10 -25.23
C GLY A 352 -3.75 -33.62 -26.55
N SER A 353 -3.08 -33.33 -27.68
CA SER A 353 -3.03 -34.06 -28.96
C SER A 353 -4.31 -34.64 -29.62
N ALA A 354 -4.72 -34.06 -30.77
CA ALA A 354 -4.69 -34.69 -32.11
C ALA A 354 -5.80 -34.17 -33.05
N ALA A 355 -5.36 -33.58 -34.17
CA ALA A 355 -5.95 -33.49 -35.50
C ALA A 355 -7.49 -33.43 -35.67
N ASN A 356 -7.99 -32.24 -36.03
CA ASN A 356 -9.09 -32.12 -36.99
C ASN A 356 -8.93 -30.83 -37.82
N PRO A 357 -8.93 -30.88 -39.17
CA PRO A 357 -8.74 -29.72 -40.01
C PRO A 357 -10.11 -29.11 -40.33
N ASP A 358 -10.54 -28.14 -39.54
CA ASP A 358 -11.43 -27.03 -39.95
C ASP A 358 -12.05 -26.43 -38.69
N THR A 359 -11.41 -25.41 -38.14
CA THR A 359 -12.09 -24.39 -37.35
C THR A 359 -11.29 -23.09 -37.43
N ALA A 360 -12.01 -21.99 -37.59
CA ALA A 360 -11.53 -20.65 -37.86
C ALA A 360 -10.28 -20.26 -37.04
N ARG A 361 -9.29 -19.63 -37.70
CA ARG A 361 -8.11 -19.01 -37.09
C ARG A 361 -8.53 -18.17 -35.88
N LYS A 362 -8.35 -18.68 -34.66
CA LYS A 362 -8.27 -17.86 -33.45
C LYS A 362 -7.05 -16.96 -33.65
N LYS A 363 -7.27 -15.66 -33.87
CA LYS A 363 -6.20 -14.66 -33.83
C LYS A 363 -5.59 -14.71 -32.43
N GLU A 364 -4.30 -14.98 -32.33
CA GLU A 364 -3.55 -14.86 -31.09
C GLU A 364 -3.61 -13.39 -30.62
N ILE A 365 -4.26 -13.15 -29.49
CA ILE A 365 -4.26 -11.84 -28.84
C ILE A 365 -2.95 -11.74 -28.07
N LEU A 366 -2.01 -10.93 -28.57
CA LEU A 366 -0.72 -10.67 -27.92
C LEU A 366 -0.85 -9.47 -26.98
N ILE A 367 -0.07 -9.46 -25.90
CA ILE A 367 0.08 -8.28 -25.04
C ILE A 367 0.97 -7.28 -25.79
N PHE A 368 0.40 -6.12 -26.09
CA PHE A 368 1.12 -5.00 -26.69
C PHE A 368 1.64 -4.08 -25.59
N GLU A 369 2.95 -3.83 -25.58
CA GLU A 369 3.60 -2.91 -24.64
C GLU A 369 4.07 -1.63 -25.33
N VAL A 370 3.78 -0.48 -24.73
CA VAL A 370 4.21 0.81 -25.28
C VAL A 370 4.45 1.86 -24.20
N GLY A 371 5.56 2.58 -24.32
CA GLY A 371 5.90 3.72 -23.45
C GLY A 371 5.24 5.00 -23.95
N VAL A 372 4.61 5.73 -23.05
CA VAL A 372 3.84 6.93 -23.37
C VAL A 372 4.19 8.09 -22.46
N ALA A 373 4.54 9.24 -23.04
CA ALA A 373 4.86 10.47 -22.31
C ALA A 373 4.18 11.70 -22.94
N PRO A 374 3.85 12.76 -22.18
CA PRO A 374 3.29 13.98 -22.76
C PRO A 374 4.36 14.89 -23.39
N GLY A 375 5.63 14.52 -23.27
CA GLY A 375 6.78 15.20 -23.85
C GLY A 375 8.11 14.71 -23.26
N ILE A 376 9.22 15.12 -23.87
CA ILE A 376 10.58 14.83 -23.36
C ILE A 376 10.86 15.61 -22.09
N ALA A 377 10.52 16.90 -22.09
CA ALA A 377 10.61 17.79 -20.94
C ALA A 377 9.25 18.12 -20.30
N ASN A 378 8.13 17.82 -20.95
CA ASN A 378 6.80 17.96 -20.35
C ASN A 378 6.38 16.63 -19.71
N LYS A 379 6.17 16.59 -18.38
CA LYS A 379 5.64 15.41 -17.67
C LYS A 379 4.23 15.59 -17.12
N LYS A 380 3.54 16.65 -17.55
CA LYS A 380 2.15 16.92 -17.15
C LYS A 380 1.20 16.37 -18.21
N TYR A 381 0.38 15.40 -17.82
CA TYR A 381 -0.70 14.91 -18.66
C TYR A 381 -1.94 15.79 -18.48
N THR A 382 -2.63 16.09 -19.57
CA THR A 382 -3.96 16.70 -19.49
C THR A 382 -5.00 15.68 -19.05
N ALA A 383 -6.14 16.14 -18.53
CA ALA A 383 -7.26 15.26 -18.19
C ALA A 383 -7.70 14.41 -19.41
N ARG A 384 -7.73 15.03 -20.60
CA ARG A 384 -8.07 14.35 -21.86
C ARG A 384 -7.08 13.22 -22.20
N GLN A 385 -5.78 13.47 -22.06
CA GLN A 385 -4.74 12.46 -22.27
C GLN A 385 -4.86 11.32 -21.25
N MET A 386 -5.05 11.63 -19.96
CA MET A 386 -5.24 10.59 -18.94
C MET A 386 -6.49 9.74 -19.17
N THR A 387 -7.60 10.36 -19.58
CA THR A 387 -8.81 9.62 -19.95
C THR A 387 -8.56 8.72 -21.15
N LEU A 388 -7.83 9.17 -22.18
CA LEU A 388 -7.48 8.33 -23.32
C LEU A 388 -6.63 7.13 -22.88
N LEU A 389 -5.63 7.32 -22.03
CA LEU A 389 -4.78 6.24 -21.53
C LEU A 389 -5.61 5.19 -20.76
N ALA A 390 -6.50 5.64 -19.87
CA ALA A 390 -7.40 4.76 -19.14
C ALA A 390 -8.37 4.01 -20.07
N GLN A 391 -8.88 4.66 -21.12
CA GLN A 391 -9.74 4.02 -22.12
C GLN A 391 -9.00 2.98 -22.98
N ILE A 392 -7.73 3.23 -23.29
CA ILE A 392 -6.88 2.27 -24.03
C ILE A 392 -6.54 1.07 -23.13
N ALA A 393 -6.23 1.29 -21.85
CA ALA A 393 -5.96 0.22 -20.90
C ALA A 393 -7.22 -0.64 -20.66
N GLY A 394 -8.38 -0.01 -20.46
CA GLY A 394 -9.61 -0.73 -20.13
C GLY A 394 -9.50 -1.51 -18.81
N ASP A 395 -10.32 -2.55 -18.66
CA ASP A 395 -10.35 -3.38 -17.45
C ASP A 395 -9.28 -4.49 -17.46
N GLU A 396 -8.78 -4.85 -18.64
CA GLU A 396 -7.85 -5.99 -18.86
C GLU A 396 -6.39 -5.55 -19.09
N GLY A 397 -6.13 -4.25 -19.20
CA GLY A 397 -4.81 -3.67 -19.44
C GLY A 397 -4.20 -3.04 -18.19
N GLU A 398 -2.88 -2.84 -18.22
CA GLU A 398 -2.12 -2.27 -17.12
C GLU A 398 -1.49 -0.93 -17.51
N MET A 399 -1.34 -0.05 -16.51
CA MET A 399 -0.62 1.22 -16.62
C MET A 399 0.43 1.30 -15.51
N GLU A 400 1.71 1.36 -15.88
CA GLU A 400 2.84 1.46 -14.94
C GLU A 400 3.55 2.81 -15.08
N TYR A 401 3.62 3.60 -14.00
CA TYR A 401 4.44 4.82 -13.99
C TYR A 401 5.89 4.48 -13.64
N THR A 402 6.82 4.87 -14.52
CA THR A 402 8.23 4.47 -14.41
C THR A 402 9.12 5.56 -13.81
N PRO A 403 10.30 5.21 -13.24
CA PRO A 403 11.34 6.17 -12.83
C PRO A 403 11.90 7.04 -13.97
N HIS A 404 11.56 6.74 -15.23
CA HIS A 404 11.87 7.57 -16.40
C HIS A 404 10.77 8.57 -16.75
N HIS A 405 9.75 8.71 -15.90
CA HIS A 405 8.65 9.65 -16.03
C HIS A 405 7.84 9.46 -17.32
N GLN A 406 7.61 8.20 -17.66
CA GLN A 406 6.67 7.77 -18.70
C GLN A 406 5.74 6.71 -18.12
N ILE A 407 4.57 6.54 -18.75
CA ILE A 407 3.62 5.48 -18.46
C ILE A 407 3.86 4.35 -19.46
N ILE A 408 4.09 3.13 -18.98
CA ILE A 408 4.06 1.93 -19.82
C ILE A 408 2.62 1.42 -19.85
N LEU A 409 2.05 1.29 -21.04
CA LEU A 409 0.78 0.62 -21.27
C LEU A 409 1.05 -0.83 -21.68
N ARG A 410 0.38 -1.79 -21.02
CA ARG A 410 0.33 -3.20 -21.42
C ARG A 410 -1.11 -3.57 -21.72
N VAL A 411 -1.44 -3.85 -22.97
CA VAL A 411 -2.83 -4.06 -23.39
C VAL A 411 -2.97 -5.29 -24.29
N PRO A 412 -3.89 -6.22 -23.99
CA PRO A 412 -4.24 -7.30 -24.91
C PRO A 412 -4.91 -6.72 -26.16
N THR A 413 -4.29 -6.86 -27.34
CA THR A 413 -4.84 -6.29 -28.58
C THR A 413 -4.39 -7.04 -29.83
N ASP A 414 -5.25 -7.09 -30.84
CA ASP A 414 -4.90 -7.54 -32.19
C ASP A 414 -4.64 -6.37 -33.17
N ALA A 415 -4.71 -5.12 -32.68
CA ALA A 415 -4.58 -3.89 -33.48
C ALA A 415 -3.67 -2.83 -32.81
N PRO A 416 -2.37 -3.13 -32.58
CA PRO A 416 -1.44 -2.20 -31.90
C PRO A 416 -1.26 -0.87 -32.65
N GLU A 417 -1.37 -0.88 -33.98
CA GLU A 417 -1.22 0.33 -34.80
C GLU A 417 -2.31 1.37 -34.53
N GLU A 418 -3.54 0.93 -34.24
CA GLU A 418 -4.65 1.83 -33.91
C GLU A 418 -4.42 2.53 -32.58
N ILE A 419 -3.87 1.81 -31.59
CA ILE A 419 -3.52 2.36 -30.28
C ILE A 419 -2.45 3.43 -30.45
N VAL A 420 -1.38 3.14 -31.19
CA VAL A 420 -0.32 4.12 -31.48
C VAL A 420 -0.88 5.35 -32.19
N ALA A 421 -1.78 5.19 -33.16
CA ALA A 421 -2.40 6.29 -33.87
C ALA A 421 -3.24 7.19 -32.94
N LYS A 422 -4.05 6.59 -32.05
CA LYS A 422 -4.84 7.33 -31.05
C LYS A 422 -3.96 8.13 -30.10
N LEU A 423 -2.88 7.53 -29.60
CA LEU A 423 -1.93 8.19 -28.70
C LEU A 423 -1.26 9.39 -29.38
N LYS A 424 -0.78 9.22 -30.62
CA LYS A 424 -0.16 10.31 -31.39
C LYS A 424 -1.14 11.43 -31.73
N ALA A 425 -2.42 11.11 -31.96
CA ALA A 425 -3.46 12.11 -32.23
C ALA A 425 -3.67 13.08 -31.04
N GLU A 426 -3.42 12.62 -29.80
CA GLU A 426 -3.44 13.44 -28.59
C GLU A 426 -2.05 14.04 -28.24
N GLN A 427 -1.15 14.09 -29.22
CA GLN A 427 0.20 14.68 -29.08
C GLN A 427 1.05 14.01 -28.00
N LEU A 428 0.79 12.73 -27.69
CA LEU A 428 1.63 11.94 -26.80
C LEU A 428 2.84 11.40 -27.57
N LEU A 429 4.00 11.45 -26.93
CA LEU A 429 5.18 10.73 -27.39
C LEU A 429 4.98 9.24 -27.12
N VAL A 430 5.25 8.44 -28.14
CA VAL A 430 5.07 6.99 -28.13
C VAL A 430 6.43 6.35 -28.41
N SER A 431 6.92 5.55 -27.46
CA SER A 431 8.23 4.91 -27.53
C SER A 431 8.10 3.38 -27.38
N PRO A 432 8.86 2.59 -28.14
CA PRO A 432 8.97 1.16 -27.89
C PRO A 432 9.57 0.87 -26.51
N ILE A 433 9.25 -0.30 -25.95
CA ILE A 433 9.81 -0.79 -24.68
C ILE A 433 10.81 -1.92 -24.96
N GLY A 434 11.83 -2.06 -24.10
CA GLY A 434 12.88 -3.07 -24.21
C GLY A 434 14.24 -2.49 -24.53
N ASP A 435 15.01 -3.19 -25.35
CA ASP A 435 16.39 -2.83 -25.71
C ASP A 435 16.41 -1.70 -26.76
N VAL A 436 16.07 -0.50 -26.31
CA VAL A 436 16.01 0.73 -27.09
C VAL A 436 16.66 1.91 -26.35
N SER A 437 16.88 3.01 -27.07
CA SER A 437 17.32 4.28 -26.51
C SER A 437 16.18 5.06 -25.85
N GLN A 438 16.32 5.37 -24.56
CA GLN A 438 15.35 6.16 -23.80
C GLN A 438 15.96 7.46 -23.29
N ILE A 439 15.24 8.57 -23.47
CA ILE A 439 15.71 9.90 -23.09
C ILE A 439 14.73 10.53 -22.11
N LYS A 440 15.25 11.08 -21.02
CA LYS A 440 14.49 11.91 -20.07
C LYS A 440 15.12 13.28 -19.88
N ALA A 441 14.30 14.31 -19.76
CA ALA A 441 14.72 15.68 -19.48
C ALA A 441 13.94 16.29 -18.30
N CYS A 442 14.53 17.30 -17.67
CA CYS A 442 13.96 17.98 -16.51
C CYS A 442 12.71 18.82 -16.82
N ASP A 443 11.74 18.84 -15.90
CA ASP A 443 10.42 19.46 -16.09
C ASP A 443 9.94 20.35 -14.92
N PHE A 444 10.58 20.31 -13.75
CA PHE A 444 9.96 20.81 -12.51
C PHE A 444 10.30 22.27 -12.08
N CYS A 445 11.42 22.86 -12.50
CA CYS A 445 11.84 24.23 -12.08
C CYS A 445 12.02 25.21 -13.26
N ASN A 446 11.96 26.53 -13.03
CA ASN A 446 12.06 27.54 -14.10
C ASN A 446 13.47 28.16 -14.25
N LEU A 447 14.50 27.57 -13.63
CA LEU A 447 15.83 28.15 -13.46
C LEU A 447 16.80 27.73 -14.60
N GLU A 448 16.60 28.25 -15.82
CA GLU A 448 17.30 27.94 -17.10
C GLU A 448 16.72 26.76 -17.91
N LYS A 449 15.49 26.87 -18.42
CA LYS A 449 14.90 25.88 -19.35
C LYS A 449 14.95 26.27 -20.83
N ASP A 450 14.83 27.55 -21.14
CA ASP A 450 14.45 27.96 -22.51
C ASP A 450 15.56 27.69 -23.55
N GLU A 451 16.83 27.82 -23.18
CA GLU A 451 17.96 27.56 -24.11
C GLU A 451 18.33 26.08 -24.21
N SER A 452 18.09 25.29 -23.17
CA SER A 452 18.65 23.94 -23.07
C SER A 452 17.71 22.84 -23.55
N ILE A 453 16.41 22.97 -23.31
CA ILE A 453 15.41 21.93 -23.63
C ILE A 453 15.35 21.56 -25.13
N PRO A 454 15.44 22.50 -26.11
CA PRO A 454 15.42 22.13 -27.53
C PRO A 454 16.47 21.09 -27.92
N VAL A 455 17.64 21.12 -27.28
CA VAL A 455 18.72 20.15 -27.51
C VAL A 455 18.30 18.73 -27.07
N ALA A 456 17.55 18.60 -25.98
CA ALA A 456 17.03 17.30 -25.55
C ALA A 456 16.02 16.73 -26.56
N GLU A 457 15.20 17.59 -27.18
CA GLU A 457 14.27 17.20 -28.22
C GLU A 457 14.99 16.80 -29.52
N ASP A 458 16.07 17.51 -29.88
CA ASP A 458 16.89 17.18 -31.04
C ASP A 458 17.63 15.84 -30.86
N ILE A 459 18.15 15.55 -29.66
CA ILE A 459 18.71 14.23 -29.34
C ILE A 459 17.63 13.14 -29.43
N HIS A 460 16.42 13.40 -28.93
CA HIS A 460 15.32 12.45 -29.05
C HIS A 460 14.91 12.21 -30.50
N ARG A 461 14.88 13.25 -31.33
CA ARG A 461 14.61 13.11 -32.76
C ARG A 461 15.68 12.29 -33.48
N ALA A 462 16.95 12.42 -33.07
CA ALA A 462 18.06 11.72 -33.68
C ALA A 462 18.09 10.22 -33.33
N ILE A 463 17.92 9.88 -32.04
CA ILE A 463 18.18 8.51 -31.56
C ILE A 463 17.11 7.90 -30.66
N GLY A 464 16.06 8.64 -30.29
CA GLY A 464 15.02 8.17 -29.39
C GLY A 464 14.24 6.97 -29.94
N GLY A 465 14.09 5.91 -29.14
CA GLY A 465 13.35 4.71 -29.52
C GLY A 465 14.04 3.80 -30.54
N LEU A 466 15.26 4.13 -31.00
CA LEU A 466 16.04 3.25 -31.85
C LEU A 466 16.51 2.02 -31.06
N ARG A 467 16.56 0.86 -31.73
CA ARG A 467 17.00 -0.41 -31.14
C ARG A 467 18.48 -0.37 -30.77
N THR A 468 18.81 -1.00 -29.65
CA THR A 468 20.18 -1.13 -29.14
C THR A 468 20.48 -2.57 -28.72
N PRO A 469 21.77 -2.95 -28.59
CA PRO A 469 22.15 -4.28 -28.10
C PRO A 469 21.63 -4.58 -26.68
N LYS A 470 21.48 -3.53 -25.87
CA LYS A 470 20.78 -3.53 -24.59
C LYS A 470 20.21 -2.14 -24.32
N GLU A 471 19.13 -2.04 -23.53
CA GLU A 471 18.54 -0.74 -23.12
C GLU A 471 19.63 0.28 -22.69
N ILE A 472 19.60 1.46 -23.30
CA ILE A 472 20.49 2.59 -22.99
C ILE A 472 19.66 3.78 -22.52
N LYS A 473 20.06 4.35 -21.38
CA LYS A 473 19.34 5.45 -20.73
C LYS A 473 20.12 6.75 -20.84
N ILE A 474 19.44 7.79 -21.32
CA ILE A 474 20.03 9.11 -21.55
C ILE A 474 19.32 10.12 -20.66
N GLY A 475 20.07 10.75 -19.76
CA GLY A 475 19.57 11.76 -18.84
C GLY A 475 19.99 13.16 -19.27
N PHE A 476 19.04 14.09 -19.31
CA PHE A 476 19.28 15.49 -19.65
C PHE A 476 18.85 16.43 -18.52
N ASN A 477 19.76 17.29 -18.09
CA ASN A 477 19.52 18.29 -17.07
C ASN A 477 19.75 19.69 -17.66
N GLY A 478 18.74 20.54 -17.57
CA GLY A 478 18.78 21.91 -18.09
C GLY A 478 19.55 22.90 -17.23
N CYS A 479 20.08 22.51 -16.06
CA CYS A 479 20.91 23.38 -15.22
C CYS A 479 21.91 22.56 -14.39
N GLY A 480 22.91 23.25 -13.84
CA GLY A 480 24.02 22.65 -13.10
C GLY A 480 23.63 21.98 -11.77
N MET A 481 22.39 22.12 -11.31
CA MET A 481 21.90 21.41 -10.12
C MET A 481 21.71 19.91 -10.35
N ALA A 482 21.59 19.48 -11.61
CA ALA A 482 21.51 18.07 -12.01
C ALA A 482 20.44 17.23 -11.25
N CYS A 483 19.35 17.85 -10.77
CA CYS A 483 18.34 17.21 -9.92
C CYS A 483 17.57 16.05 -10.56
N TYR A 484 17.71 15.85 -11.87
CA TYR A 484 17.04 14.79 -12.63
C TYR A 484 17.93 13.54 -12.81
N GLY A 485 19.11 13.55 -12.17
CA GLY A 485 20.01 12.42 -12.14
C GLY A 485 20.75 12.16 -13.45
N ALA A 486 20.93 13.14 -14.34
CA ALA A 486 21.64 12.94 -15.61
C ALA A 486 23.03 12.31 -15.42
N ALA A 487 23.77 12.71 -14.38
CA ALA A 487 25.09 12.16 -14.05
C ALA A 487 25.07 10.69 -13.56
N LEU A 488 23.90 10.06 -13.44
CA LEU A 488 23.76 8.67 -13.03
C LEU A 488 23.40 7.73 -14.19
N GLU A 489 23.01 8.27 -15.35
CA GLU A 489 22.55 7.50 -16.51
C GLU A 489 23.71 7.00 -17.39
N ASP A 490 23.42 6.10 -18.34
CA ASP A 490 24.43 5.59 -19.28
C ASP A 490 25.10 6.74 -20.07
N ILE A 491 24.30 7.72 -20.52
CA ILE A 491 24.77 8.99 -21.09
C ILE A 491 24.08 10.15 -20.35
N GLY A 492 24.87 10.96 -19.64
CA GLY A 492 24.41 12.11 -18.88
C GLY A 492 24.79 13.42 -19.54
N ILE A 493 23.85 14.36 -19.62
CA ILE A 493 24.07 15.69 -20.19
C ILE A 493 23.59 16.73 -19.19
N VAL A 494 24.47 17.63 -18.78
CA VAL A 494 24.16 18.70 -17.82
C VAL A 494 24.49 20.05 -18.43
N PHE A 495 23.49 20.91 -18.57
CA PHE A 495 23.68 22.29 -19.01
C PHE A 495 24.20 23.16 -17.87
N ARG A 496 25.26 23.92 -18.14
CA ARG A 496 25.88 24.83 -17.18
C ARG A 496 26.65 25.91 -17.93
N ARG A 497 26.45 27.18 -17.54
CA ARG A 497 27.20 28.33 -18.08
C ARG A 497 27.14 28.43 -19.62
N GLY A 498 25.97 28.17 -20.22
CA GLY A 498 25.79 28.28 -21.68
C GLY A 498 26.35 27.12 -22.50
N ALA A 499 26.78 26.03 -21.87
CA ALA A 499 27.34 24.85 -22.53
C ALA A 499 26.97 23.56 -21.79
N TYR A 500 27.34 22.41 -22.36
CA TYR A 500 26.95 21.08 -21.91
C TYR A 500 28.15 20.28 -21.40
N ASP A 501 28.02 19.76 -20.19
CA ASP A 501 28.93 18.79 -19.60
C ASP A 501 28.40 17.37 -19.91
N LEU A 502 29.29 16.48 -20.37
CA LEU A 502 28.98 15.13 -20.83
C LEU A 502 29.52 14.09 -19.85
N PHE A 503 28.65 13.17 -19.44
CA PHE A 503 28.94 12.07 -18.54
C PHE A 503 28.67 10.72 -19.23
N LEU A 504 29.52 9.73 -19.03
CA LEU A 504 29.37 8.40 -19.66
C LEU A 504 29.52 7.25 -18.66
N GLY A 505 28.71 6.21 -18.88
CA GLY A 505 28.85 4.90 -18.25
C GLY A 505 28.26 4.78 -16.86
N GLY A 506 27.17 5.48 -16.54
CA GLY A 506 26.48 5.31 -15.26
C GLY A 506 25.78 3.95 -15.14
N LYS A 507 25.70 3.43 -13.91
CA LYS A 507 24.93 2.24 -13.55
C LYS A 507 23.99 2.59 -12.40
N THR A 508 22.69 2.66 -12.69
CA THR A 508 21.66 3.12 -11.73
C THR A 508 21.15 2.04 -10.77
N ILE A 509 21.38 0.76 -11.07
CA ILE A 509 20.82 -0.38 -10.31
C ILE A 509 21.87 -1.47 -10.07
N GLY A 510 21.74 -2.19 -8.95
CA GLY A 510 22.61 -3.32 -8.58
C GLY A 510 23.68 -2.96 -7.52
N ARG A 511 24.33 -3.99 -6.96
CA ARG A 511 25.30 -3.87 -5.84
C ARG A 511 26.54 -3.04 -6.18
N ASN A 512 26.93 -3.02 -7.45
CA ASN A 512 28.02 -2.22 -8.01
C ASN A 512 27.49 -1.00 -8.80
N ALA A 513 26.33 -0.46 -8.43
CA ALA A 513 25.83 0.81 -8.98
C ALA A 513 26.86 1.92 -8.78
N HIS A 514 27.05 2.76 -9.79
CA HIS A 514 28.05 3.82 -9.77
C HIS A 514 27.65 4.98 -10.70
N PRO A 515 28.06 6.23 -10.39
CA PRO A 515 27.77 7.38 -11.24
C PRO A 515 28.55 7.29 -12.56
N ALA A 516 28.01 7.98 -13.58
CA ALA A 516 28.69 8.19 -14.84
C ALA A 516 29.93 9.08 -14.64
N GLN A 517 30.91 8.94 -15.54
CA GLN A 517 32.16 9.70 -15.48
C GLN A 517 32.03 10.98 -16.29
N LEU A 518 32.41 12.11 -15.72
CA LEU A 518 32.56 13.36 -16.47
C LEU A 518 33.71 13.19 -17.48
N VAL A 519 33.38 13.17 -18.77
CA VAL A 519 34.35 12.95 -19.86
C VAL A 519 34.68 14.22 -20.63
N ALA A 520 33.79 15.20 -20.63
CA ALA A 520 33.98 16.49 -21.27
C ALA A 520 33.12 17.57 -20.61
N GLU A 521 33.64 18.79 -20.56
CA GLU A 521 32.92 19.97 -20.08
C GLU A 521 32.85 21.02 -21.18
N GLY A 522 31.80 21.84 -21.15
CA GLY A 522 31.71 23.03 -22.01
C GLY A 522 31.48 22.74 -23.50
N ILE A 523 30.80 21.64 -23.84
CA ILE A 523 30.42 21.33 -25.23
C ILE A 523 29.29 22.26 -25.68
N PRO A 524 29.41 22.98 -26.82
CA PRO A 524 28.33 23.79 -27.37
C PRO A 524 27.12 22.96 -27.85
N GLY A 525 25.92 23.55 -27.84
CA GLY A 525 24.66 22.87 -28.17
C GLY A 525 24.56 22.29 -29.57
N ASP A 526 25.22 22.90 -30.55
CA ASP A 526 25.30 22.40 -31.94
C ASP A 526 26.18 21.13 -32.06
N ARG A 527 27.15 20.96 -31.16
CA ARG A 527 28.07 19.82 -31.15
C ARG A 527 27.63 18.68 -30.25
N ILE A 528 26.90 18.96 -29.17
CA ILE A 528 26.49 17.91 -28.21
C ILE A 528 25.56 16.88 -28.87
N VAL A 529 24.63 17.31 -29.74
CA VAL A 529 23.71 16.39 -30.44
C VAL A 529 24.50 15.40 -31.31
N ALA A 530 25.38 15.90 -32.17
CA ALA A 530 26.22 15.06 -33.03
C ALA A 530 27.18 14.16 -32.24
N THR A 531 27.67 14.64 -31.09
CA THR A 531 28.53 13.86 -30.19
C THR A 531 27.77 12.66 -29.61
N VAL A 532 26.57 12.90 -29.08
CA VAL A 532 25.72 11.84 -28.49
C VAL A 532 25.29 10.84 -29.55
N GLU A 533 24.92 11.30 -30.74
CA GLU A 533 24.58 10.43 -31.88
C GLU A 533 25.77 9.53 -32.28
N SER A 534 26.97 10.10 -32.35
CA SER A 534 28.18 9.33 -32.69
C SER A 534 28.55 8.30 -31.62
N ILE A 535 28.37 8.64 -30.33
CA ILE A 535 28.55 7.70 -29.21
C ILE A 535 27.52 6.55 -29.32
N PHE A 536 26.27 6.89 -29.60
CA PHE A 536 25.20 5.92 -29.80
C PHE A 536 25.50 4.98 -30.96
N GLN A 537 25.88 5.50 -32.13
CA GLN A 537 26.27 4.68 -33.29
C GLN A 537 27.44 3.75 -32.96
N GLN A 538 28.48 4.28 -32.29
CA GLN A 538 29.63 3.46 -31.89
C GLN A 538 29.23 2.32 -30.94
N TYR A 539 28.28 2.56 -30.04
CA TYR A 539 27.74 1.53 -29.15
C TYR A 539 26.96 0.47 -29.92
N VAL A 540 26.03 0.87 -30.78
CA VAL A 540 25.21 -0.05 -31.59
C VAL A 540 26.07 -0.92 -32.51
N GLU A 541 27.13 -0.36 -33.11
CA GLU A 541 28.00 -1.08 -34.04
C GLU A 541 29.00 -2.03 -33.36
N LYS A 542 29.51 -1.66 -32.17
CA LYS A 542 30.70 -2.32 -31.58
C LYS A 542 30.43 -3.05 -30.27
N ALA A 543 29.24 -2.96 -29.71
CA ALA A 543 28.85 -3.69 -28.51
C ALA A 543 28.48 -5.15 -28.85
N HIS A 544 28.67 -6.03 -27.86
CA HIS A 544 28.23 -7.41 -27.95
C HIS A 544 26.71 -7.51 -27.71
N PRO A 545 26.04 -8.59 -28.17
CA PRO A 545 24.65 -8.83 -27.84
C PRO A 545 24.41 -8.81 -26.33
N ASN A 546 23.34 -8.14 -25.88
CA ASN A 546 22.95 -8.03 -24.46
C ASN A 546 23.98 -7.29 -23.56
N GLU A 547 24.94 -6.56 -24.14
CA GLU A 547 25.96 -5.80 -23.40
C GLU A 547 25.45 -4.39 -23.03
N ARG A 548 25.40 -4.04 -21.74
CA ARG A 548 25.06 -2.68 -21.27
C ARG A 548 26.16 -1.66 -21.59
N PHE A 549 25.77 -0.40 -21.81
CA PHE A 549 26.70 0.66 -22.21
C PHE A 549 27.88 0.87 -21.24
N HIS A 550 27.67 0.82 -19.91
CA HIS A 550 28.79 0.89 -18.95
C HIS A 550 29.82 -0.23 -19.11
N LYS A 551 29.39 -1.47 -19.41
CA LYS A 551 30.29 -2.62 -19.68
C LYS A 551 31.03 -2.40 -20.99
N PHE A 552 30.33 -1.93 -22.02
CA PHE A 552 30.93 -1.55 -23.30
C PHE A 552 32.02 -0.49 -23.13
N PHE A 553 31.73 0.59 -22.38
CA PHE A 553 32.67 1.67 -22.16
C PHE A 553 33.91 1.20 -21.39
N LYS A 554 33.72 0.39 -20.33
CA LYS A 554 34.81 -0.25 -19.58
C LYS A 554 35.67 -1.15 -20.47
N ARG A 555 35.04 -2.00 -21.29
CA ARG A 555 35.74 -2.97 -22.16
C ARG A 555 36.51 -2.30 -23.28
N LYS A 556 35.92 -1.30 -23.94
CA LYS A 556 36.60 -0.58 -25.03
C LYS A 556 37.72 0.31 -24.52
N GLY A 557 37.67 0.72 -23.25
CA GLY A 557 38.64 1.63 -22.64
C GLY A 557 38.55 3.08 -23.16
N GLU A 558 37.96 3.29 -24.33
CA GLU A 558 37.73 4.59 -24.94
C GLU A 558 36.51 4.56 -25.88
N VAL A 559 35.68 5.62 -25.84
CA VAL A 559 34.55 5.83 -26.76
C VAL A 559 34.64 7.26 -27.30
N LEU A 560 34.71 7.42 -28.62
CA LEU A 560 34.85 8.71 -29.30
C LEU A 560 35.98 9.60 -28.71
N GLY A 561 37.14 9.03 -28.37
CA GLY A 561 38.23 9.81 -27.75
C GLY A 561 38.16 9.92 -26.22
N TYR A 562 37.01 9.64 -25.62
CA TYR A 562 36.79 9.74 -24.18
C TYR A 562 37.25 8.46 -23.49
N LYS A 563 38.25 8.57 -22.61
CA LYS A 563 38.84 7.42 -21.92
C LYS A 563 38.02 7.01 -20.71
N TYR A 564 37.82 5.71 -20.54
CA TYR A 564 37.29 5.11 -19.34
C TYR A 564 38.32 5.22 -18.20
N ARG A 565 37.89 5.71 -17.05
CA ARG A 565 38.67 5.71 -15.81
C ARG A 565 38.13 4.64 -14.88
N GLU A 566 39.02 3.84 -14.32
CA GLU A 566 38.62 2.84 -13.33
C GLU A 566 38.13 3.56 -12.06
N GLN A 567 36.89 3.28 -11.67
CA GLN A 567 36.30 3.79 -10.43
C GLN A 567 36.55 2.76 -9.33
N ALA A 568 36.94 3.23 -8.13
CA ALA A 568 37.06 2.37 -6.97
C ALA A 568 35.69 1.73 -6.68
N GLN A 569 35.64 0.39 -6.64
CA GLN A 569 34.41 -0.30 -6.30
C GLN A 569 34.11 -0.07 -4.81
N PRO A 570 32.93 0.46 -4.45
CA PRO A 570 32.62 0.75 -3.06
C PRO A 570 32.43 -0.51 -2.20
N VAL A 571 32.27 -1.69 -2.82
CA VAL A 571 32.01 -2.97 -2.15
C VAL A 571 32.68 -4.09 -2.93
N GLU A 572 33.39 -4.99 -2.23
CA GLU A 572 33.89 -6.25 -2.79
C GLU A 572 32.71 -7.20 -3.08
N VAL A 573 32.63 -7.69 -4.32
CA VAL A 573 31.52 -8.54 -4.80
C VAL A 573 32.01 -9.97 -4.88
N ASP A 574 31.34 -10.88 -4.16
CA ASP A 574 31.51 -12.33 -4.34
C ASP A 574 30.44 -12.82 -5.34
N PRO A 575 30.82 -13.24 -6.56
CA PRO A 575 29.89 -13.45 -7.64
C PRO A 575 29.22 -14.83 -7.56
N LEU A 576 28.27 -15.00 -6.64
CA LEU A 576 27.46 -16.23 -6.57
C LEU A 576 26.39 -16.31 -7.69
N CYS A 577 26.03 -15.18 -8.33
CA CYS A 577 25.06 -15.14 -9.43
C CYS A 577 25.44 -14.15 -10.54
N GLY A 578 26.70 -14.15 -11.01
CA GLY A 578 27.14 -13.36 -12.18
C GLY A 578 27.12 -11.82 -12.01
N ASP A 579 28.04 -11.14 -12.71
CA ASP A 579 28.25 -9.68 -12.64
C ASP A 579 27.30 -8.83 -13.53
#